data_AF-A0A8I1G1D8-F1
#
_entry.id   AF-A0A8I1G1D8-F1
#
_cell.length_a   1.000
_cell.length_b   1.000
_cell.length_c   1.000
_cell.angle_alpha   90.00
_cell.angle_beta   90.00
_cell.angle_gamma   90.00
#
_symmetry.space_group_name_H-M   'P 1'
#
loop_
_entity.id
_entity.type
_entity.pdbx_description
1 polymer ?
#
loop_
_entity_poly.entity_id
_entity_poly.type
_entity_poly.pdbx_seq_one_letter_code
_entity_poly.pdbx_strand_id
1 'polypeptide(L)'
;MGGETSAIQHVANKITQEIFRVFKWQRADSEDMNWKCELQGHDKKTHPSDVVFHYIDPYEEEVVYLNTDLKSYSSGSIGKGIVEGAISSLALATECANISPQWRNRYVKDESLGFNVRGLLFLYNHDHLYDKDFYEAVMKKVDSETIKCPPNVKLHILDPYKISDIINIAFDIKTLMGSGGLPQPNQFQYYYPDLALTRIKHPVSEKTAATIEMLSSPYV
;
A
#
# COMPACT_ATOMS: atom_id res chain seq x y z
N MET A 1 -4.98 -25.68 11.19
CA MET A 1 -4.95 -25.15 9.80
C MET A 1 -4.26 -23.78 9.66
N GLY A 2 -3.74 -23.15 10.72
CA GLY A 2 -3.12 -21.80 10.62
C GLY A 2 -1.64 -21.73 10.18
N GLY A 3 -0.97 -22.87 9.95
CA GLY A 3 0.46 -22.89 9.61
C GLY A 3 0.78 -22.65 8.13
N GLU A 4 -0.15 -22.94 7.23
CA GLU A 4 0.03 -22.74 5.79
C GLU A 4 -0.24 -21.28 5.41
N THR A 5 -1.30 -20.69 5.96
CA THR A 5 -1.64 -19.27 5.77
C THR A 5 -0.55 -18.34 6.31
N SER A 6 0.09 -18.68 7.44
CA SER A 6 1.18 -17.87 8.00
C SER A 6 2.47 -17.94 7.16
N ALA A 7 2.79 -19.10 6.58
CA ALA A 7 3.93 -19.25 5.69
C ALA A 7 3.76 -18.44 4.39
N ILE A 8 2.56 -18.49 3.80
CA ILE A 8 2.24 -17.71 2.60
C ILE A 8 2.29 -16.21 2.90
N GLN A 9 1.76 -15.79 4.05
CA GLN A 9 1.81 -14.39 4.49
C GLN A 9 3.25 -13.91 4.68
N HIS A 10 4.11 -14.75 5.25
CA HIS A 10 5.54 -14.43 5.43
C HIS A 10 6.26 -14.27 4.09
N VAL A 11 5.96 -15.12 3.11
CA VAL A 11 6.50 -15.01 1.75
C VAL A 11 6.03 -13.72 1.09
N ALA A 12 4.72 -13.41 1.15
CA ALA A 12 4.18 -12.15 0.65
C ALA A 12 4.89 -10.95 1.30
N ASN A 13 5.03 -10.94 2.62
CA ASN A 13 5.75 -9.90 3.37
C ASN A 13 7.18 -9.66 2.87
N LYS A 14 7.93 -10.74 2.64
CA LYS A 14 9.33 -10.65 2.18
C LYS A 14 9.41 -10.17 0.73
N ILE A 15 8.54 -10.69 -0.13
CA ILE A 15 8.44 -10.29 -1.53
C ILE A 15 8.13 -8.79 -1.63
N THR A 16 7.11 -8.34 -0.90
CA THR A 16 6.65 -6.95 -0.89
C THR A 16 7.76 -5.98 -0.44
N GLN A 17 8.57 -6.33 0.56
CA GLN A 17 9.70 -5.49 0.98
C GLN A 17 10.78 -5.36 -0.10
N GLU A 18 11.16 -6.46 -0.74
CA GLU A 18 12.21 -6.46 -1.76
C GLU A 18 11.80 -5.72 -3.03
N ILE A 19 10.50 -5.70 -3.34
CA ILE A 19 9.92 -5.01 -4.48
C ILE A 19 9.81 -3.52 -4.22
N PHE A 20 9.18 -3.12 -3.11
CA PHE A 20 8.93 -1.70 -2.85
C PHE A 20 10.20 -0.89 -2.57
N ARG A 21 11.31 -1.56 -2.21
CA ARG A 21 12.64 -0.94 -2.18
C ARG A 21 13.09 -0.41 -3.54
N VAL A 22 12.73 -1.07 -4.65
CA VAL A 22 13.04 -0.58 -6.00
C VAL A 22 12.40 0.80 -6.20
N PHE A 23 11.16 0.93 -5.75
CA PHE A 23 10.37 2.15 -5.80
C PHE A 23 10.70 3.16 -4.68
N LYS A 24 11.77 2.90 -3.92
CA LYS A 24 12.32 3.76 -2.85
C LYS A 24 11.36 3.97 -1.68
N TRP A 25 10.39 3.07 -1.50
CA TRP A 25 9.56 3.06 -0.30
C TRP A 25 10.37 2.53 0.88
N GLN A 26 10.15 3.14 2.04
CA GLN A 26 10.73 2.69 3.29
C GLN A 26 9.70 1.87 4.05
N ARG A 27 10.15 0.85 4.77
CA ARG A 27 9.32 -0.02 5.62
C ARG A 27 9.56 0.38 7.07
N ALA A 28 8.50 0.54 7.85
CA ALA A 28 8.63 0.72 9.29
C ALA A 28 9.07 -0.59 9.98
N ASP A 29 9.77 -0.47 11.11
CA ASP A 29 10.39 -1.63 11.77
C ASP A 29 9.38 -2.53 12.50
N SER A 30 8.22 -1.98 12.87
CA SER A 30 7.13 -2.73 13.51
C SER A 30 6.20 -3.35 12.46
N GLU A 31 5.80 -4.62 12.67
CA GLU A 31 4.92 -5.38 11.78
C GLU A 31 3.99 -6.30 12.59
N ASP A 32 2.87 -6.71 11.99
CA ASP A 32 1.85 -7.61 12.58
C ASP A 32 1.40 -7.15 13.97
N MET A 33 0.95 -5.89 14.05
CA MET A 33 0.57 -5.27 15.32
C MET A 33 -0.89 -4.87 15.33
N ASN A 34 -1.56 -5.24 16.43
CA ASN A 34 -2.83 -4.63 16.80
C ASN A 34 -2.59 -3.42 17.71
N TRP A 35 -3.36 -2.37 17.48
CA TRP A 35 -3.33 -1.13 18.26
C TRP A 35 -4.75 -0.66 18.55
N LYS A 36 -4.91 0.16 19.58
CA LYS A 36 -6.21 0.51 20.15
C LYS A 36 -7.06 1.33 19.16
N CYS A 37 -8.34 1.00 19.03
CA CYS A 37 -9.28 1.86 18.34
C CYS A 37 -9.53 3.14 19.15
N GLU A 38 -9.38 4.30 18.53
CA GLU A 38 -9.54 5.60 19.21
C GLU A 38 -10.95 6.16 19.10
N LEU A 39 -11.76 5.67 18.16
CA LEU A 39 -13.10 6.15 17.89
C LEU A 39 -14.15 5.14 18.36
N GLN A 40 -15.07 5.59 19.24
CA GLN A 40 -16.16 4.75 19.74
C GLN A 40 -17.13 4.33 18.62
N GLY A 41 -17.28 5.16 17.58
CA GLY A 41 -18.18 4.90 16.46
C GLY A 41 -17.81 3.71 15.58
N HIS A 42 -16.62 3.12 15.75
CA HIS A 42 -16.16 2.00 14.91
C HIS A 42 -16.67 0.64 15.40
N ASP A 43 -17.18 0.55 16.63
CA ASP A 43 -17.55 -0.72 17.28
C ASP A 43 -16.42 -1.78 17.21
N LYS A 44 -15.17 -1.32 17.34
CA LYS A 44 -13.95 -2.13 17.35
C LYS A 44 -13.14 -1.81 18.60
N LYS A 45 -12.44 -2.82 19.13
CA LYS A 45 -11.47 -2.64 20.22
C LYS A 45 -10.09 -2.25 19.70
N THR A 46 -9.70 -2.85 18.58
CA THR A 46 -8.37 -2.69 17.99
C THR A 46 -8.45 -2.67 16.48
N HIS A 47 -7.41 -2.10 15.86
CA HIS A 47 -7.15 -2.14 14.43
C HIS A 47 -5.81 -2.82 14.15
N PRO A 48 -5.67 -3.55 13.04
CA PRO A 48 -4.42 -4.17 12.64
C PRO A 48 -3.57 -3.23 11.77
N SER A 49 -2.26 -3.47 11.79
CA SER A 49 -1.27 -3.00 10.81
C SER A 49 -0.35 -4.17 10.49
N ASP A 50 -0.51 -4.79 9.31
CA ASP A 50 0.34 -5.91 8.92
C ASP A 50 1.75 -5.40 8.61
N VAL A 51 1.81 -4.35 7.79
CA VAL A 51 3.04 -3.63 7.47
C VAL A 51 2.73 -2.16 7.22
N VAL A 52 3.68 -1.28 7.55
CA VAL A 52 3.59 0.14 7.24
C VAL A 52 4.74 0.52 6.31
N PHE A 53 4.40 1.05 5.13
CA PHE A 53 5.36 1.67 4.22
C PHE A 53 5.27 3.19 4.34
N HIS A 54 6.34 3.89 4.02
CA HIS A 54 6.32 5.35 3.96
C HIS A 54 7.29 5.91 2.94
N TYR A 55 6.96 7.11 2.45
CA TYR A 55 7.79 7.88 1.52
C TYR A 55 7.35 9.35 1.51
N ILE A 56 8.23 10.23 1.02
CA ILE A 56 7.88 11.62 0.72
C ILE A 56 7.23 11.63 -0.67
N ASP A 57 5.96 12.02 -0.72
CA ASP A 57 5.24 12.24 -1.97
C ASP A 57 5.55 13.67 -2.47
N PRO A 58 6.06 13.84 -3.70
CA PRO A 58 6.45 15.17 -4.19
C PRO A 58 5.29 16.16 -4.29
N TYR A 59 4.03 15.71 -4.27
CA TYR A 59 2.85 16.56 -4.37
C TYR A 59 2.16 16.83 -3.02
N GLU A 60 2.58 16.16 -1.95
CA GLU A 60 1.98 16.30 -0.60
C GLU A 60 2.86 17.13 0.32
N GLU A 61 2.28 17.75 1.36
CA GLU A 61 3.07 18.45 2.37
C GLU A 61 3.68 17.47 3.38
N GLU A 62 2.87 16.48 3.76
CA GLU A 62 3.15 15.51 4.80
C GLU A 62 3.83 14.25 4.24
N VAL A 63 4.56 13.53 5.09
CA VAL A 63 5.06 12.20 4.73
C VAL A 63 3.88 11.25 4.60
N VAL A 64 3.79 10.53 3.47
CA VAL A 64 2.75 9.53 3.25
C VAL A 64 3.16 8.24 3.96
N TYR A 65 2.28 7.74 4.82
CA TYR A 65 2.37 6.41 5.41
C TYR A 65 1.23 5.54 4.91
N LEU A 66 1.55 4.33 4.47
CA LEU A 66 0.60 3.35 3.97
C LEU A 66 0.37 2.28 5.04
N ASN A 67 -0.72 2.42 5.80
CA ASN A 67 -1.19 1.37 6.70
C ASN A 67 -1.71 0.21 5.83
N THR A 68 -0.95 -0.86 5.75
CA THR A 68 -1.21 -1.92 4.77
C THR A 68 -1.89 -3.11 5.43
N ASP A 69 -2.98 -3.57 4.82
CA ASP A 69 -3.65 -4.84 5.10
C ASP A 69 -3.29 -5.83 3.99
N LEU A 70 -2.52 -6.85 4.35
CA LEU A 70 -2.01 -7.85 3.44
C LEU A 70 -2.96 -9.04 3.46
N LYS A 71 -3.66 -9.27 2.36
CA LYS A 71 -4.54 -10.41 2.22
C LYS A 71 -4.02 -11.36 1.16
N SER A 72 -3.77 -12.60 1.58
CA SER A 72 -3.37 -13.67 0.68
C SER A 72 -4.54 -14.62 0.41
N TYR A 73 -4.79 -14.88 -0.87
CA TYR A 73 -5.93 -15.65 -1.36
C TYR A 73 -5.51 -16.63 -2.45
N SER A 74 -6.26 -17.73 -2.57
CA SER A 74 -6.27 -18.53 -3.79
C SER A 74 -7.27 -17.91 -4.78
N SER A 75 -7.06 -18.16 -6.07
CA SER A 75 -7.84 -17.63 -7.18
C SER A 75 -9.37 -17.77 -7.04
N GLY A 76 -9.84 -18.86 -6.43
CA GLY A 76 -11.26 -19.12 -6.17
C GLY A 76 -11.85 -18.39 -4.95
N SER A 77 -11.01 -17.79 -4.12
CA SER A 77 -11.41 -17.23 -2.81
C SER A 77 -11.57 -15.71 -2.80
N ILE A 78 -11.17 -15.02 -3.88
CA ILE A 78 -11.31 -13.58 -4.00
C ILE A 78 -12.73 -13.25 -4.51
N GLY A 79 -13.56 -12.66 -3.66
CA GLY A 79 -14.93 -12.29 -4.00
C GLY A 79 -15.39 -10.98 -3.36
N LYS A 80 -16.53 -10.45 -3.85
CA LYS A 80 -17.13 -9.17 -3.45
C LYS A 80 -17.12 -8.95 -1.92
N GLY A 81 -17.77 -9.83 -1.16
CA GLY A 81 -17.97 -9.62 0.28
C GLY A 81 -16.67 -9.62 1.09
N ILE A 82 -15.65 -10.36 0.63
CA ILE A 82 -14.33 -10.37 1.27
C ILE A 82 -13.63 -9.03 1.04
N VAL A 83 -13.67 -8.52 -0.20
CA VAL A 83 -13.07 -7.23 -0.54
C VAL A 83 -13.80 -6.08 0.14
N GLU A 84 -15.14 -6.08 0.17
CA GLU A 84 -15.94 -5.11 0.94
C GLU A 84 -15.55 -5.09 2.42
N GLY A 85 -15.52 -6.26 3.06
CA GLY A 85 -15.15 -6.36 4.47
C GLY A 85 -13.72 -5.88 4.75
N ALA A 86 -12.77 -6.19 3.86
CA ALA A 86 -11.39 -5.72 3.97
C ALA A 86 -11.29 -4.20 3.80
N ILE A 87 -11.93 -3.62 2.78
CA ILE A 87 -11.94 -2.16 2.55
C ILE A 87 -12.60 -1.45 3.72
N SER A 88 -13.76 -1.91 4.20
CA SER A 88 -14.43 -1.32 5.38
C SER A 88 -13.52 -1.34 6.61
N SER A 89 -12.90 -2.49 6.90
CA SER A 89 -12.01 -2.60 8.06
C SER A 89 -10.79 -1.70 7.93
N LEU A 90 -10.21 -1.62 6.73
CA LEU A 90 -9.06 -0.77 6.44
C LEU A 90 -9.42 0.72 6.55
N ALA A 91 -10.60 1.13 6.08
CA ALA A 91 -11.08 2.50 6.17
C ALA A 91 -11.11 3.00 7.63
N LEU A 92 -11.70 2.20 8.52
CA LEU A 92 -11.77 2.49 9.95
C LEU A 92 -10.38 2.50 10.60
N ALA A 93 -9.50 1.58 10.21
CA ALA A 93 -8.12 1.53 10.71
C ALA A 93 -7.33 2.77 10.27
N THR A 94 -7.46 3.20 9.01
CA THR A 94 -6.79 4.39 8.47
C THR A 94 -7.27 5.67 9.15
N GLU A 95 -8.57 5.82 9.40
CA GLU A 95 -9.09 6.98 10.14
C GLU A 95 -8.48 7.05 11.54
N CYS A 96 -8.53 5.93 12.29
CA CYS A 96 -7.95 5.88 13.62
C CYS A 96 -6.42 6.06 13.60
N ALA A 97 -5.71 5.60 12.57
CA ALA A 97 -4.25 5.71 12.49
C ALA A 97 -3.79 7.16 12.37
N ASN A 98 -4.58 8.03 11.72
CA ASN A 98 -4.29 9.46 11.62
C ASN A 98 -4.38 10.18 12.98
N ILE A 99 -5.16 9.67 13.93
CA ILE A 99 -5.35 10.30 15.25
C ILE A 99 -4.70 9.55 16.42
N SER A 100 -4.30 8.28 16.22
CA SER A 100 -3.83 7.44 17.31
C SER A 100 -2.41 7.80 17.76
N PRO A 101 -2.22 8.18 19.05
CA PRO A 101 -0.88 8.36 19.59
C PRO A 101 -0.08 7.06 19.61
N GLN A 102 -0.75 5.92 19.81
CA GLN A 102 -0.08 4.62 19.80
C GLN A 102 0.47 4.27 18.42
N TRP A 103 -0.32 4.52 17.37
CA TRP A 103 0.12 4.32 15.99
C TRP A 103 1.27 5.26 15.66
N ARG A 104 1.12 6.56 15.96
CA ARG A 104 2.14 7.59 15.70
C ARG A 104 3.48 7.26 16.33
N ASN A 105 3.51 7.01 17.65
CA ASN A 105 4.74 6.71 18.39
C ASN A 105 5.48 5.47 17.90
N ARG A 106 4.77 4.58 17.21
CA ARG A 106 5.33 3.32 16.71
C ARG A 106 5.94 3.48 15.31
N TYR A 107 5.29 4.23 14.43
CA TYR A 107 5.63 4.23 13.00
C TYR A 107 6.24 5.54 12.50
N VAL A 108 5.90 6.67 13.12
CA VAL A 108 6.40 7.98 12.68
C VAL A 108 7.77 8.24 13.31
N LYS A 109 8.80 8.32 12.45
CA LYS A 109 10.19 8.53 12.89
C LYS A 109 10.60 10.01 12.94
N ASP A 110 10.00 10.82 12.06
CA ASP A 110 10.23 12.24 11.94
C ASP A 110 8.89 12.94 11.69
N GLU A 111 8.61 13.97 12.49
CA GLU A 111 7.39 14.78 12.42
C GLU A 111 7.62 16.16 11.77
N SER A 112 8.84 16.45 11.30
CA SER A 112 9.21 17.77 10.75
C SER A 112 8.32 18.23 9.59
N LEU A 113 7.84 17.30 8.77
CA LEU A 113 6.92 17.55 7.66
C LEU A 113 5.45 17.19 8.00
N GLY A 114 5.18 16.68 9.20
CA GLY A 114 3.91 16.01 9.50
C GLY A 114 3.77 14.64 8.83
N PHE A 115 2.64 13.99 9.05
CA PHE A 115 2.36 12.65 8.52
C PHE A 115 0.90 12.51 8.08
N ASN A 116 0.70 11.75 7.01
CA ASN A 116 -0.61 11.45 6.44
C ASN A 116 -0.75 9.94 6.26
N VAL A 117 -1.64 9.32 7.03
CA VAL A 117 -1.85 7.86 6.92
C VAL A 117 -2.94 7.57 5.89
N ARG A 118 -2.60 6.75 4.90
CA ARG A 118 -3.51 6.20 3.89
C ARG A 118 -3.62 4.70 4.07
N GLY A 119 -4.75 4.11 3.68
CA GLY A 119 -4.92 2.66 3.69
C GLY A 119 -4.40 2.04 2.40
N LEU A 120 -3.70 0.91 2.50
CA LEU A 120 -3.34 0.09 1.35
C LEU A 120 -3.85 -1.34 1.53
N LEU A 121 -4.79 -1.78 0.69
CA LEU A 121 -5.22 -3.16 0.61
C LEU A 121 -4.37 -3.89 -0.44
N PHE A 122 -3.62 -4.91 -0.03
CA PHE A 122 -2.76 -5.69 -0.90
C PHE A 122 -3.35 -7.10 -1.06
N LEU A 123 -3.91 -7.40 -2.24
CA LEU A 123 -4.63 -8.65 -2.53
C LEU A 123 -3.71 -9.62 -3.28
N TYR A 124 -2.86 -10.33 -2.55
CA TYR A 124 -1.90 -11.27 -3.14
C TYR A 124 -2.58 -12.59 -3.55
N ASN A 125 -2.43 -12.99 -4.81
CA ASN A 125 -2.86 -14.29 -5.29
C ASN A 125 -1.70 -15.30 -5.22
N HIS A 126 -1.68 -16.15 -4.20
CA HIS A 126 -0.53 -17.03 -3.92
C HIS A 126 -0.46 -18.29 -4.78
N ASP A 127 -1.56 -18.66 -5.46
CA ASP A 127 -1.57 -19.82 -6.36
C ASP A 127 -1.16 -19.46 -7.79
N HIS A 128 -1.04 -18.17 -8.12
CA HIS A 128 -0.78 -17.66 -9.48
C HIS A 128 -1.81 -18.08 -10.54
N LEU A 129 -3.01 -18.51 -10.13
CA LEU A 129 -4.09 -18.97 -11.02
C LEU A 129 -5.21 -17.95 -11.24
N TYR A 130 -5.12 -16.74 -10.69
CA TYR A 130 -6.13 -15.70 -10.88
C TYR A 130 -6.02 -15.11 -12.30
N ASP A 131 -7.06 -15.31 -13.11
CA ASP A 131 -7.08 -15.01 -14.55
C ASP A 131 -8.28 -14.15 -14.99
N LYS A 132 -9.05 -13.63 -14.04
CA LYS A 132 -10.27 -12.84 -14.30
C LYS A 132 -10.01 -11.36 -14.09
N ASP A 133 -10.49 -10.50 -14.97
CA ASP A 133 -10.47 -9.05 -14.75
C ASP A 133 -11.04 -8.69 -13.35
N PHE A 134 -10.19 -8.19 -12.45
CA PHE A 134 -10.55 -7.95 -11.05
C PHE A 134 -11.62 -6.86 -10.92
N TYR A 135 -11.59 -5.87 -11.80
CA TYR A 135 -12.56 -4.80 -11.79
C TYR A 135 -13.97 -5.32 -12.11
N GLU A 136 -14.13 -6.03 -13.22
CA GLU A 136 -15.41 -6.59 -13.66
C GLU A 136 -15.88 -7.73 -12.74
N ALA A 137 -14.96 -8.58 -12.26
CA ALA A 137 -15.30 -9.71 -11.41
C ALA A 137 -15.72 -9.26 -10.01
N VAL A 138 -15.09 -8.22 -9.46
CA VAL A 138 -15.18 -7.84 -8.04
C VAL A 138 -15.52 -6.37 -7.86
N MET A 139 -14.64 -5.42 -8.22
CA MET A 139 -14.77 -4.01 -7.82
C MET A 139 -16.04 -3.34 -8.32
N LYS A 140 -16.49 -3.63 -9.54
CA LYS A 140 -17.73 -3.07 -10.10
C LYS A 140 -18.99 -3.48 -9.33
N LYS A 141 -18.91 -4.56 -8.55
CA LYS A 141 -20.01 -5.10 -7.74
C LYS A 141 -19.94 -4.64 -6.28
N VAL A 142 -18.82 -4.06 -5.86
CA VAL A 142 -18.61 -3.52 -4.52
C VAL A 142 -19.56 -2.35 -4.31
N ASP A 143 -20.30 -2.39 -3.22
CA ASP A 143 -21.22 -1.35 -2.82
C ASP A 143 -20.52 -0.33 -1.91
N SER A 144 -20.38 0.90 -2.42
CA SER A 144 -19.78 2.00 -1.68
C SER A 144 -20.57 2.37 -0.41
N GLU A 145 -21.88 2.16 -0.40
CA GLU A 145 -22.72 2.43 0.78
C GLU A 145 -22.42 1.45 1.91
N THR A 146 -22.02 0.22 1.57
CA THR A 146 -21.59 -0.80 2.53
C THR A 146 -20.22 -0.46 3.13
N ILE A 147 -19.31 0.12 2.33
CA ILE A 147 -17.96 0.47 2.80
C ILE A 147 -18.00 1.53 3.91
N LYS A 148 -18.90 2.53 3.79
CA LYS A 148 -19.01 3.69 4.69
C LYS A 148 -17.65 4.32 5.00
N CYS A 149 -16.89 4.60 3.95
CA CYS A 149 -15.56 5.19 4.09
C CYS A 149 -15.65 6.53 4.84
N PRO A 150 -14.94 6.72 5.96
CA PRO A 150 -14.95 7.97 6.69
C PRO A 150 -14.44 9.13 5.82
N PRO A 151 -14.88 10.38 6.10
CA PRO A 151 -14.42 11.54 5.35
C PRO A 151 -12.90 11.69 5.48
N ASN A 152 -12.25 12.16 4.42
CA ASN A 152 -10.80 12.38 4.35
C ASN A 152 -9.92 11.13 4.50
N VAL A 153 -10.49 9.93 4.50
CA VAL A 153 -9.72 8.68 4.39
C VAL A 153 -9.42 8.39 2.94
N LYS A 154 -8.14 8.19 2.63
CA LYS A 154 -7.67 7.78 1.31
C LYS A 154 -7.25 6.31 1.34
N LEU A 155 -7.83 5.51 0.44
CA LEU A 155 -7.58 4.08 0.32
C LEU A 155 -7.02 3.76 -1.05
N HIS A 156 -6.08 2.83 -1.08
CA HIS A 156 -5.46 2.27 -2.27
C HIS A 156 -5.67 0.77 -2.28
N ILE A 157 -5.88 0.20 -3.46
CA ILE A 157 -6.01 -1.24 -3.66
C ILE A 157 -4.98 -1.66 -4.69
N LEU A 158 -4.17 -2.65 -4.33
CA LEU A 158 -3.32 -3.37 -5.25
C LEU A 158 -3.94 -4.76 -5.42
N ASP A 159 -4.60 -4.96 -6.56
CA ASP A 159 -5.19 -6.23 -6.94
C ASP A 159 -4.13 -7.22 -7.47
N PRO A 160 -4.47 -8.50 -7.69
CA PRO A 160 -3.51 -9.50 -8.14
C PRO A 160 -2.74 -9.13 -9.42
N TYR A 161 -3.39 -8.48 -10.40
CA TYR A 161 -2.71 -8.07 -11.63
C TYR A 161 -1.75 -6.94 -11.37
N LYS A 162 -2.20 -5.91 -10.65
CA LYS A 162 -1.36 -4.75 -10.35
C LYS A 162 -0.15 -5.16 -9.52
N ILE A 163 -0.31 -6.09 -8.57
CA ILE A 163 0.80 -6.66 -7.82
C ILE A 163 1.77 -7.39 -8.75
N SER A 164 1.27 -8.23 -9.65
CA SER A 164 2.09 -8.94 -10.63
C SER A 164 2.87 -7.97 -11.54
N ASP A 165 2.23 -6.90 -12.01
CA ASP A 165 2.88 -5.88 -12.83
C ASP A 165 3.98 -5.17 -12.07
N ILE A 166 3.72 -4.75 -10.83
CA ILE A 166 4.73 -4.11 -9.97
C ILE A 166 5.90 -5.06 -9.69
N ILE A 167 5.64 -6.37 -9.48
CA ILE A 167 6.69 -7.40 -9.34
C ILE A 167 7.56 -7.44 -10.60
N ASN A 168 6.93 -7.53 -11.77
CA ASN A 168 7.62 -7.64 -13.05
C ASN A 168 8.45 -6.38 -13.36
N ILE A 169 7.88 -5.20 -13.17
CA ILE A 169 8.60 -3.92 -13.33
C ILE A 169 9.81 -3.87 -12.39
N ALA A 170 9.64 -4.24 -11.11
CA ALA A 170 10.74 -4.27 -10.15
C ALA A 170 11.83 -5.27 -10.54
N PHE A 171 11.44 -6.44 -11.06
CA PHE A 171 12.35 -7.46 -11.56
C PHE A 171 13.14 -6.98 -12.78
N ASP A 172 12.46 -6.36 -13.75
CA ASP A 172 13.09 -5.81 -14.96
C ASP A 172 14.06 -4.68 -14.61
N ILE A 173 13.69 -3.76 -13.70
CA ILE A 173 14.59 -2.72 -13.21
C ILE A 173 15.84 -3.35 -12.59
N LYS A 174 15.69 -4.30 -11.66
CA LYS A 174 16.83 -4.99 -11.02
C LYS A 174 17.71 -5.70 -12.05
N THR A 175 17.11 -6.39 -13.01
CA THR A 175 17.82 -7.14 -14.05
C THR A 175 18.59 -6.21 -14.99
N LEU A 176 17.95 -5.16 -15.50
CA LEU A 176 18.57 -4.19 -16.39
C LEU A 176 19.66 -3.40 -15.67
N MET A 177 19.51 -3.06 -14.40
CA MET A 177 20.59 -2.46 -13.60
C MET A 177 21.77 -3.41 -13.45
N GLY A 178 21.51 -4.69 -13.17
CA GLY A 178 22.54 -5.73 -13.03
C GLY A 178 23.29 -6.00 -14.34
N SER A 179 22.62 -5.85 -15.49
CA SER A 179 23.23 -5.99 -16.82
C SER A 179 23.79 -4.69 -17.39
N GLY A 180 23.70 -3.57 -16.66
CA GLY A 180 24.17 -2.25 -17.11
C GLY A 180 23.28 -1.56 -18.16
N GLY A 181 22.07 -2.07 -18.40
CA GLY A 181 21.06 -1.45 -19.26
C GLY A 181 20.30 -0.29 -18.60
N LEU A 182 20.32 -0.21 -17.26
CA LEU A 182 19.83 0.93 -16.49
C LEU A 182 20.90 1.45 -15.51
N PRO A 183 20.88 2.76 -15.20
CA PRO A 183 21.79 3.35 -14.21
C PRO A 183 21.50 2.86 -12.79
N GLN A 184 22.45 3.06 -11.86
CA GLN A 184 22.29 2.68 -10.46
C GLN A 184 21.23 3.56 -9.74
N PRO A 185 20.68 3.16 -8.58
CA PRO A 185 19.54 3.86 -7.95
C PRO A 185 19.79 5.33 -7.61
N ASN A 186 21.05 5.67 -7.37
CA ASN A 186 21.50 7.03 -7.09
C ASN A 186 21.75 7.88 -8.37
N GLN A 187 21.43 7.33 -9.54
CA GLN A 187 21.67 7.95 -10.85
C GLN A 187 20.38 8.05 -11.67
N PHE A 188 19.23 7.65 -11.12
CA PHE A 188 17.93 7.89 -11.75
C PHE A 188 16.89 8.37 -10.74
N GLN A 189 15.87 9.04 -11.29
CA GLN A 189 14.69 9.47 -10.57
C GLN A 189 13.45 9.03 -11.33
N TYR A 190 12.35 8.88 -10.59
CA TYR A 190 11.03 8.69 -11.20
C TYR A 190 10.53 10.03 -11.74
N TYR A 191 9.71 9.97 -12.79
CA TYR A 191 9.22 11.17 -13.46
C TYR A 191 7.95 11.70 -12.77
N TYR A 192 7.96 13.00 -12.46
CA TYR A 192 6.84 13.70 -11.84
C TYR A 192 6.49 14.93 -12.68
N PRO A 193 5.47 14.86 -13.55
CA PRO A 193 5.04 16.00 -14.33
C PRO A 193 4.34 17.04 -13.44
N ASP A 194 4.31 18.30 -13.85
CA ASP A 194 3.41 19.27 -13.23
C ASP A 194 1.96 18.85 -13.47
N LEU A 195 1.17 18.78 -12.39
CA LEU A 195 -0.26 18.50 -12.47
C LEU A 195 -1.02 19.81 -12.62
N ALA A 196 -2.13 19.81 -13.36
CA ALA A 196 -2.88 21.02 -13.69
C ALA A 196 -3.33 21.85 -12.47
N LEU A 197 -3.55 21.20 -11.32
CA LEU A 197 -4.03 21.82 -10.08
C LEU A 197 -3.07 21.65 -8.90
N THR A 198 -1.98 20.91 -9.06
CA THR A 198 -1.07 20.56 -7.97
C THR A 198 0.37 20.70 -8.44
N ARG A 199 1.10 21.61 -7.81
CA ARG A 199 2.52 21.77 -8.06
C ARG A 199 3.31 20.83 -7.16
N ILE A 200 4.51 20.49 -7.61
CA ILE A 200 5.50 19.81 -6.79
C ILE A 200 5.80 20.68 -5.56
N LYS A 201 5.68 20.10 -4.37
CA LYS A 201 5.90 20.72 -3.07
C LYS A 201 7.29 20.40 -2.51
N HIS A 202 7.85 19.24 -2.86
CA HIS A 202 9.20 18.81 -2.46
C HIS A 202 10.12 18.65 -3.67
N PRO A 203 11.40 19.06 -3.59
CA PRO A 203 12.35 18.86 -4.68
C PRO A 203 12.44 17.39 -5.11
N VAL A 204 12.30 17.14 -6.41
CA VAL A 204 12.49 15.81 -6.99
C VAL A 204 13.99 15.52 -7.10
N SER A 205 14.39 14.32 -6.66
CA SER A 205 15.77 13.85 -6.68
C SER A 205 15.83 12.33 -6.87
N GLU A 206 17.04 11.77 -6.90
CA GLU A 206 17.28 10.33 -6.89
C GLU A 206 16.75 9.65 -5.61
N LYS A 207 16.36 10.38 -4.57
CA LYS A 207 15.72 9.83 -3.37
C LYS A 207 14.20 9.83 -3.42
N THR A 208 13.60 10.55 -4.36
CA THR A 208 12.14 10.64 -4.49
C THR A 208 11.54 9.32 -4.96
N ALA A 209 10.55 8.83 -4.22
CA ALA A 209 9.96 7.51 -4.36
C ALA A 209 8.74 7.50 -5.27
N ALA A 210 8.61 6.50 -6.15
CA ALA A 210 7.44 6.35 -7.01
C ALA A 210 6.17 6.27 -6.14
N THR A 211 5.19 7.16 -6.33
CA THR A 211 4.01 7.20 -5.46
C THR A 211 3.10 6.01 -5.75
N ILE A 212 2.23 5.64 -4.80
CA ILE A 212 1.23 4.58 -5.04
C ILE A 212 0.31 4.93 -6.21
N GLU A 213 0.01 6.20 -6.44
CA GLU A 213 -0.75 6.68 -7.60
C GLU A 213 -0.01 6.42 -8.90
N MET A 214 1.31 6.70 -8.93
CA MET A 214 2.15 6.39 -10.09
C MET A 214 2.20 4.88 -10.33
N LEU A 215 2.39 4.05 -9.30
CA LEU A 215 2.44 2.59 -9.45
C LEU A 215 1.09 2.00 -9.86
N SER A 216 -0.03 2.62 -9.47
CA SER A 216 -1.38 2.17 -9.82
C SER A 216 -1.89 2.75 -11.15
N SER A 217 -1.23 3.76 -11.71
CA SER A 217 -1.51 4.34 -13.02
C SER A 217 -1.41 3.30 -14.16
N PRO A 218 -2.14 3.50 -15.27
CA PRO A 218 -1.93 2.73 -16.50
C PRO A 218 -0.53 2.96 -17.12
N TYR A 219 0.14 4.05 -16.77
CA TYR A 219 1.50 4.37 -17.21
C TYR A 219 2.37 4.64 -15.98
N VAL A 220 3.45 3.89 -15.84
CA VAL A 220 4.50 4.02 -14.82
C VAL A 220 5.71 4.71 -15.45
#